data_AF-B3TKA0-F1
#
_entry.id   AF-B3TKA0-F1
#
_cell.length_a   1.000
_cell.length_b   1.000
_cell.length_c   1.000
_cell.angle_alpha   90.00
_cell.angle_beta   90.00
_cell.angle_gamma   90.00
#
_symmetry.space_group_name_H-M   'P 1'
#
loop_
_entity.id
_entity.type
_entity.pdbx_description
1 polymer ?
#
loop_
_entity_poly.entity_id
_entity_poly.type
_entity_poly.pdbx_seq_one_letter_code
_entity_poly.pdbx_strand_id
1 'polypeptide(L)'
;YTDFELDPTFPKNHTTNFPESIHAILNMKDSFGKSRIFMFGRTKFWEWNPHTLQIVPGWLYNIRDHWRGIPRGVEAAVKWYDGHMYFFKGTNFRKFNNYYRTVELGYPQPWAPVWMRNVCSSAGLRQQEAGVELDKGNNTEFDWDMERHRDVPNIPIFLK
;
A
#
# COMPACT_ATOMS: atom_id res chain seq x y z
N TYR A 1 -20.75 8.92 -4.38
CA TYR A 1 -21.31 9.38 -3.11
C TYR A 1 -21.33 10.88 -3.18
N THR A 2 -22.52 11.44 -3.09
CA THR A 2 -22.74 12.89 -3.07
C THR A 2 -23.60 13.14 -1.84
N ASP A 3 -23.24 14.15 -1.04
CA ASP A 3 -23.96 14.49 0.19
C ASP A 3 -24.19 13.29 1.15
N PHE A 4 -23.15 12.46 1.31
CA PHE A 4 -23.16 11.24 2.13
C PHE A 4 -24.11 10.12 1.66
N GLU A 5 -24.72 10.24 0.48
CA GLU A 5 -25.56 9.20 -0.12
C GLU A 5 -24.88 8.53 -1.31
N LEU A 6 -25.12 7.23 -1.51
CA LEU A 6 -24.64 6.51 -2.70
C LEU A 6 -25.35 7.08 -3.93
N ASP A 7 -24.61 7.47 -4.95
CA ASP A 7 -25.20 8.06 -6.14
C ASP A 7 -26.15 7.04 -6.82
N PRO A 8 -27.37 7.42 -7.24
CA PRO A 8 -28.39 6.48 -7.71
C PRO A 8 -28.00 5.59 -8.90
N THR A 9 -26.94 5.96 -9.62
CA THR A 9 -26.46 5.22 -10.81
C THR A 9 -25.36 4.19 -10.49
N PHE A 10 -25.07 3.93 -9.22
CA PHE A 10 -24.07 2.95 -8.77
C PHE A 10 -24.71 1.74 -8.06
N PRO A 11 -24.08 0.56 -8.10
CA PRO A 11 -22.77 0.26 -8.70
C PRO A 11 -22.81 0.22 -10.24
N LYS A 12 -21.71 0.65 -10.88
CA LYS A 12 -21.51 0.55 -12.33
C LYS A 12 -20.59 -0.62 -12.63
N ASN A 13 -20.90 -1.37 -13.69
CA ASN A 13 -19.96 -2.34 -14.22
C ASN A 13 -18.75 -1.60 -14.79
N HIS A 14 -17.54 -2.02 -14.39
CA HIS A 14 -16.33 -1.54 -15.02
C HIS A 14 -16.15 -2.26 -16.35
N THR A 15 -15.75 -1.53 -17.39
CA THR A 15 -15.54 -2.08 -18.75
C THR A 15 -14.08 -2.42 -19.03
N THR A 16 -13.17 -2.05 -18.12
CA THR A 16 -11.73 -2.25 -18.27
C THR A 16 -11.32 -3.63 -17.77
N ASN A 17 -10.76 -4.46 -18.65
CA ASN A 17 -10.25 -5.76 -18.26
C ASN A 17 -8.86 -5.63 -17.63
N PHE A 18 -8.77 -5.78 -16.31
CA PHE A 18 -7.49 -5.83 -15.59
C PHE A 18 -6.98 -7.27 -15.54
N PRO A 19 -5.68 -7.51 -15.77
CA PRO A 19 -5.13 -8.87 -15.73
C PRO A 19 -5.00 -9.42 -14.30
N GLU A 20 -5.14 -8.59 -13.26
CA GLU A 20 -5.27 -9.01 -11.87
C GLU A 20 -6.44 -8.24 -11.21
N SER A 21 -7.01 -8.81 -10.15
CA SER A 21 -8.00 -8.10 -9.32
C SER A 21 -7.35 -6.90 -8.61
N ILE A 22 -8.06 -5.79 -8.54
CA ILE A 22 -7.61 -4.58 -7.83
C ILE A 22 -7.89 -4.77 -6.34
N HIS A 23 -6.85 -4.64 -5.51
CA HIS A 23 -6.95 -4.79 -4.06
C HIS A 23 -6.83 -3.45 -3.33
N ALA A 24 -6.06 -2.51 -3.87
CA ALA A 24 -5.89 -1.18 -3.28
C ALA A 24 -5.91 -0.09 -4.35
N ILE A 25 -6.36 1.10 -3.96
CA ILE A 25 -6.38 2.29 -4.81
C ILE A 25 -5.76 3.45 -4.03
N LEU A 26 -4.84 4.16 -4.66
CA LEU A 26 -4.17 5.33 -4.12
C LEU A 26 -4.43 6.54 -5.01
N ASN A 27 -5.03 7.59 -4.44
CA ASN A 27 -5.18 8.87 -5.10
C ASN A 27 -4.10 9.84 -4.62
N MET A 28 -3.40 10.49 -5.56
CA MET A 28 -2.41 11.51 -5.24
C MET A 28 -2.36 12.61 -6.30
N LYS A 29 -1.79 13.76 -5.92
CA LYS A 29 -1.37 14.80 -6.87
C LYS A 29 0.13 14.71 -7.10
N ASP A 30 0.56 14.89 -8.34
CA ASP A 30 1.98 15.03 -8.67
C ASP A 30 2.51 16.45 -8.36
N SER A 31 3.79 16.69 -8.66
CA SER A 31 4.47 17.97 -8.43
C SER A 31 3.84 19.15 -9.18
N PHE A 32 3.09 18.88 -10.25
CA PHE A 32 2.38 19.88 -11.03
C PHE A 32 0.93 20.04 -10.58
N GLY A 33 0.51 19.36 -9.52
CA GLY A 33 -0.84 19.39 -8.98
C GLY A 33 -1.84 18.52 -9.75
N LYS A 34 -1.40 17.74 -10.74
CA LYS A 34 -2.28 16.86 -11.52
C LYS A 34 -2.61 15.61 -10.71
N SER A 35 -3.90 15.28 -10.64
CA SER A 35 -4.36 14.05 -9.99
C SER A 35 -3.92 12.81 -10.77
N ARG A 36 -3.45 11.81 -10.03
CA ARG A 36 -3.03 10.48 -10.49
C ARG A 36 -3.64 9.45 -9.58
N ILE A 37 -4.23 8.42 -10.17
CA ILE A 37 -4.83 7.32 -9.42
C ILE A 37 -4.04 6.06 -9.73
N PHE A 38 -3.45 5.46 -8.71
CA PHE A 38 -2.76 4.19 -8.82
C PHE A 38 -3.65 3.08 -8.29
N MET A 39 -3.88 2.06 -9.11
CA MET A 39 -4.60 0.85 -8.74
C MET A 39 -3.60 -0.28 -8.59
N PHE A 40 -3.65 -1.01 -7.48
CA PHE A 40 -2.72 -2.08 -7.15
C PHE A 40 -3.45 -3.41 -7.21
N GLY A 41 -2.90 -4.33 -8.02
CA GLY A 41 -3.24 -5.73 -7.96
C GLY A 41 -2.36 -6.47 -6.98
N ARG A 42 -2.17 -7.77 -7.22
CA ARG A 42 -1.30 -8.61 -6.39
C ARG A 42 0.17 -8.34 -6.68
N THR A 43 0.57 -8.28 -7.95
CA THR A 43 1.97 -8.06 -8.33
C THR A 43 2.16 -6.85 -9.23
N LYS A 44 1.08 -6.39 -9.86
CA LYS A 44 1.09 -5.29 -10.83
C LYS A 44 0.38 -4.06 -10.28
N PHE A 45 0.67 -2.91 -10.87
CA PHE A 45 -0.14 -1.71 -10.66
C PHE A 45 -0.40 -0.99 -11.98
N TRP A 46 -1.40 -0.13 -11.98
CA TRP A 46 -1.81 0.69 -13.11
C TRP A 46 -1.98 2.13 -12.68
N GLU A 47 -1.52 3.07 -13.50
CA GLU A 47 -1.85 4.49 -13.36
C GLU A 47 -3.07 4.79 -14.23
N TRP A 48 -4.10 5.37 -13.63
CA TRP A 48 -5.29 5.85 -14.30
C TRP A 48 -5.35 7.37 -14.23
N ASN A 49 -5.59 7.97 -15.39
CA ASN A 49 -5.66 9.40 -15.53
C ASN A 49 -7.13 9.87 -15.39
N PRO A 50 -7.49 10.58 -14.32
CA PRO A 50 -8.87 11.02 -14.09
C PRO A 50 -9.39 12.05 -15.09
N HIS A 51 -8.51 12.71 -15.86
CA HIS A 51 -8.94 13.63 -16.92
C HIS A 51 -9.28 12.91 -18.22
N THR A 52 -8.51 11.90 -18.61
CA THR A 52 -8.74 11.16 -19.87
C THR A 52 -9.58 9.90 -19.67
N LEU A 53 -9.85 9.53 -18.41
CA LEU A 53 -10.58 8.32 -18.01
C LEU A 53 -9.96 7.02 -18.54
N GLN A 54 -8.65 7.03 -18.74
CA GLN A 54 -7.90 5.92 -19.35
C GLN A 54 -6.72 5.51 -18.48
N ILE A 55 -6.37 4.22 -18.57
CA ILE A 55 -5.08 3.72 -18.08
C ILE A 55 -3.98 4.38 -18.90
N VAL A 56 -2.94 4.88 -18.24
CA VAL A 56 -1.77 5.47 -18.89
C VAL A 56 -0.99 4.35 -19.62
N PRO A 57 -0.85 4.41 -20.97
CA PRO A 57 -0.20 3.36 -21.75
C PRO A 57 1.29 3.23 -21.47
N GLY A 58 1.83 2.02 -21.53
CA GLY A 58 3.27 1.74 -21.40
C GLY A 58 3.74 1.40 -19.98
N TRP A 59 2.83 1.31 -19.00
CA TRP A 59 3.16 1.17 -17.59
C TRP A 59 2.64 -0.11 -16.90
N LEU A 60 2.84 -1.31 -17.49
CA LEU A 60 2.53 -2.61 -16.82
C LEU A 60 3.60 -3.02 -15.80
N TYR A 61 3.93 -2.12 -14.88
CA TYR A 61 5.04 -2.32 -13.94
C TYR A 61 4.69 -3.30 -12.84
N ASN A 62 5.69 -4.11 -12.46
CA ASN A 62 5.63 -4.81 -11.20
C ASN A 62 5.68 -3.77 -10.07
N ILE A 63 4.90 -3.99 -9.03
CA ILE A 63 4.91 -3.16 -7.81
C ILE A 63 6.35 -3.00 -7.30
N ARG A 64 7.12 -4.09 -7.31
CA ARG A 64 8.51 -4.13 -6.81
C ARG A 64 9.47 -3.16 -7.51
N ASP A 65 9.24 -2.87 -8.79
CA ASP A 65 10.16 -2.06 -9.59
C ASP A 65 9.95 -0.56 -9.34
N HIS A 66 8.70 -0.15 -9.10
CA HIS A 66 8.34 1.26 -8.94
C HIS A 66 8.13 1.65 -7.47
N TRP A 67 7.57 0.75 -6.67
CA TRP A 67 7.22 0.92 -5.27
C TRP A 67 8.15 0.07 -4.41
N ARG A 68 9.45 0.38 -4.47
CA ARG A 68 10.48 -0.44 -3.81
C ARG A 68 10.19 -0.58 -2.32
N GLY A 69 10.19 -1.82 -1.84
CA GLY A 69 9.86 -2.14 -0.46
C GLY A 69 8.35 -2.23 -0.18
N ILE A 70 7.48 -2.07 -1.16
CA ILE A 70 6.07 -2.44 -1.01
C ILE A 70 5.91 -3.90 -1.47
N PRO A 71 5.33 -4.79 -0.66
CA PRO A 71 5.21 -6.19 -1.03
C PRO A 71 4.10 -6.39 -2.05
N ARG A 72 4.00 -7.63 -2.52
CA ARG A 72 2.85 -8.11 -3.28
C ARG A 72 1.59 -8.19 -2.41
N GLY A 73 0.44 -7.93 -3.01
CA GLY A 73 -0.87 -8.11 -2.39
C GLY A 73 -1.13 -7.11 -1.25
N VAL A 74 -0.82 -5.83 -1.47
CA VAL A 74 -1.32 -4.78 -0.58
C VAL A 74 -2.84 -4.75 -0.62
N GLU A 75 -3.46 -4.54 0.54
CA GLU A 75 -4.91 -4.59 0.73
C GLU A 75 -5.53 -3.20 0.85
N ALA A 76 -4.72 -2.20 1.22
CA ALA A 76 -5.12 -0.81 1.19
C ALA A 76 -3.90 0.09 0.99
N ALA A 77 -4.15 1.27 0.43
CA ALA A 77 -3.15 2.32 0.28
C ALA A 77 -3.80 3.68 0.49
N VAL A 78 -3.13 4.57 1.23
CA VAL A 78 -3.61 5.94 1.44
C VAL A 78 -2.47 6.93 1.43
N LYS A 79 -2.68 8.09 0.81
CA LYS A 79 -1.79 9.25 0.97
C LYS A 79 -2.26 10.03 2.18
N TRP A 80 -1.36 10.33 3.10
CA TRP A 80 -1.69 11.05 4.32
C TRP A 80 -1.29 12.53 4.24
N TYR A 81 -1.74 13.31 5.22
CA TYR A 81 -1.50 14.77 5.26
C TYR A 81 -0.02 15.13 5.39
N ASP A 82 0.80 14.23 5.93
CA ASP A 82 2.25 14.41 6.09
C ASP A 82 3.04 14.18 4.79
N GLY A 83 2.33 13.99 3.67
CA GLY A 83 2.91 13.80 2.35
C GLY A 83 3.39 12.38 2.05
N HIS A 84 3.37 11.47 3.04
CA HIS A 84 3.75 10.08 2.85
C HIS A 84 2.58 9.23 2.36
N MET A 85 2.91 8.06 1.85
CA MET A 85 1.93 7.04 1.45
C MET A 85 2.04 5.87 2.40
N TYR A 86 0.90 5.29 2.76
CA TYR A 86 0.80 4.24 3.74
C TYR A 86 0.15 3.04 3.08
N PHE A 87 0.87 1.92 3.07
CA PHE A 87 0.44 0.66 2.45
C PHE A 87 0.17 -0.37 3.53
N PHE A 88 -1.00 -1.00 3.50
CA PHE A 88 -1.46 -1.95 4.50
C PHE A 88 -1.56 -3.35 3.90
N LYS A 89 -1.21 -4.36 4.69
CA LYS A 89 -1.56 -5.75 4.41
C LYS A 89 -1.53 -6.56 5.72
N GLY A 90 -2.58 -7.33 5.96
CA GLY A 90 -2.81 -7.96 7.24
C GLY A 90 -2.82 -6.94 8.39
N THR A 91 -2.10 -7.25 9.47
CA THR A 91 -2.06 -6.43 10.69
C THR A 91 -0.99 -5.32 10.66
N ASN A 92 -0.27 -5.18 9.55
CA ASN A 92 0.89 -4.31 9.44
C ASN A 92 0.74 -3.26 8.32
N PHE A 93 1.52 -2.20 8.41
CA PHE A 93 1.64 -1.19 7.37
C PHE A 93 3.08 -0.74 7.17
N ARG A 94 3.37 -0.17 5.99
CA ARG A 94 4.62 0.50 5.66
C ARG A 94 4.36 1.97 5.33
N LYS A 95 5.20 2.86 5.86
CA LYS A 95 5.24 4.27 5.48
C LYS A 95 6.24 4.44 4.34
N PHE A 96 5.77 4.95 3.21
CA PHE A 96 6.53 5.16 1.99
C PHE A 96 6.77 6.65 1.77
N ASN A 97 8.04 7.00 1.61
CA ASN A 97 8.48 8.33 1.31
C ASN A 97 8.39 8.59 -0.20
N ASN A 98 7.49 9.49 -0.59
CA ASN A 98 7.29 9.83 -1.99
C ASN A 98 8.52 10.48 -2.64
N TYR A 99 9.30 11.25 -1.86
CA TYR A 99 10.47 11.98 -2.36
C TYR A 99 11.64 11.03 -2.60
N TYR A 100 12.01 10.22 -1.60
CA TYR A 100 13.10 9.25 -1.73
C TYR A 100 12.70 7.96 -2.45
N ARG A 101 11.40 7.76 -2.71
CA ARG A 101 10.85 6.58 -3.39
C ARG A 101 11.19 5.27 -2.66
N THR A 102 11.18 5.31 -1.34
CA THR A 102 11.56 4.19 -0.46
C THR A 102 10.64 4.09 0.75
N VAL A 103 10.65 2.93 1.39
CA VAL A 103 10.02 2.74 2.70
C VAL A 103 10.89 3.36 3.79
N GLU A 104 10.24 4.07 4.72
CA GLU A 104 10.87 4.65 5.90
C GLU A 104 11.49 3.58 6.81
N LEU A 105 12.58 3.92 7.50
CA LEU A 105 13.25 3.02 8.42
C LEU A 105 12.31 2.66 9.59
N GLY A 106 12.40 1.41 10.07
CA GLY A 106 11.60 0.93 11.20
C GLY A 106 10.22 0.40 10.82
N TYR A 107 9.91 0.29 9.53
CA TYR A 107 8.70 -0.35 9.03
C TYR A 107 8.98 -1.78 8.48
N PRO A 108 7.99 -2.70 8.52
CA PRO A 108 6.59 -2.48 8.87
C PRO A 108 6.33 -2.28 10.36
N GLN A 109 5.19 -1.68 10.68
CA GLN A 109 4.68 -1.51 12.05
C GLN A 109 3.22 -2.01 12.12
N PRO A 110 2.72 -2.44 13.29
CA PRO A 110 1.30 -2.74 13.47
C PRO A 110 0.46 -1.48 13.26
N TRP A 111 -0.60 -1.56 12.43
CA TRP A 111 -1.38 -0.36 12.12
C TRP A 111 -2.31 0.06 13.26
N ALA A 112 -2.89 -0.89 14.00
CA ALA A 112 -3.94 -0.57 14.98
C ALA A 112 -3.47 0.38 16.09
N PRO A 113 -2.31 0.19 16.75
CA PRO A 113 -1.86 1.11 17.81
C PRO A 113 -1.58 2.53 17.29
N VAL A 114 -1.20 2.66 16.01
CA VAL A 114 -0.84 3.95 15.40
C VAL A 114 -2.09 4.68 14.91
N TRP A 115 -2.97 3.99 14.17
CA TRP A 115 -4.11 4.58 13.49
C TRP A 115 -5.39 4.61 14.35
N MET A 116 -5.51 3.71 15.32
CA MET A 116 -6.65 3.62 16.24
C MET A 116 -6.26 3.94 17.68
N ARG A 117 -5.24 4.79 17.87
CA ARG A 117 -4.67 5.10 19.20
C ARG A 117 -5.74 5.39 20.25
N ASN A 118 -6.74 6.21 19.96
CA ASN A 118 -7.78 6.59 20.93
C ASN A 118 -8.73 5.44 21.31
N VAL A 119 -8.83 4.41 20.48
CA VAL A 119 -9.62 3.19 20.74
C VAL A 119 -8.77 2.19 21.53
N CYS A 120 -7.52 2.00 21.11
CA CYS A 120 -6.57 1.09 21.76
C CYS A 120 -6.02 1.62 23.10
N SER A 121 -6.21 2.90 23.43
CA SER A 121 -5.78 3.46 24.72
C SER A 121 -6.83 3.28 25.82
N SER A 122 -8.11 3.17 25.47
CA SER A 122 -9.21 2.90 26.41
C SER A 122 -9.45 1.41 26.62
N ALA A 123 -9.15 0.59 25.61
CA ALA A 123 -9.05 -0.84 25.79
C ALA A 123 -7.70 -1.12 26.45
N GLY A 124 -7.69 -1.50 27.73
CA GLY A 124 -6.50 -1.97 28.45
C GLY A 124 -5.96 -3.28 27.87
N LEU A 125 -5.59 -3.29 26.59
CA LEU A 125 -4.94 -4.37 25.91
C LEU A 125 -3.52 -4.45 26.48
N ARG A 126 -3.40 -5.21 27.58
CA ARG A 126 -2.14 -5.84 27.96
C ARG A 126 -1.52 -6.39 26.68
N GLN A 127 -0.24 -6.11 26.47
CA GLN A 127 0.57 -6.59 25.35
C GLN A 127 0.77 -8.13 25.34
N GLN A 128 -0.18 -8.92 25.88
CA GLN A 128 -0.07 -10.37 26.02
C GLN A 128 -0.89 -11.19 25.01
N GLU A 129 -1.59 -10.58 24.05
CA GLU A 129 -2.28 -11.33 22.99
C GLU A 129 -1.77 -11.00 21.58
N ALA A 130 -0.44 -10.88 21.42
CA ALA A 130 0.22 -11.15 20.14
C ALA A 130 0.42 -12.66 19.91
N GLY A 131 -0.49 -13.47 20.46
CA GLY A 131 -0.50 -14.94 20.40
C GLY A 131 -1.80 -15.49 19.80
N VAL A 132 -2.51 -14.71 18.97
CA VAL A 132 -3.50 -15.32 18.07
C VAL A 132 -2.71 -16.10 17.02
N GLU A 133 -2.55 -17.39 17.27
CA GLU A 133 -2.12 -18.37 16.27
C GLU A 133 -3.19 -18.38 15.17
N LEU A 134 -3.03 -17.48 14.19
CA LEU A 134 -3.73 -17.60 12.92
C LEU A 134 -3.28 -18.92 12.32
N ASP A 135 -4.25 -19.81 12.10
CA ASP A 135 -4.13 -21.14 11.51
C ASP A 135 -2.85 -21.29 10.67
N LYS A 136 -1.94 -22.16 11.11
CA LYS A 136 -0.78 -22.63 10.32
C LYS A 136 -1.25 -23.52 9.17
N GLY A 137 -2.26 -23.08 8.43
CA GLY A 137 -2.70 -23.65 7.17
C GLY A 137 -1.77 -23.18 6.06
N ASN A 138 -0.64 -23.87 5.89
CA ASN A 138 0.12 -24.12 4.64
C ASN A 138 0.11 -23.06 3.50
N ASN A 139 0.04 -21.76 3.79
CA ASN A 139 0.29 -20.70 2.82
C ASN A 139 1.71 -20.15 3.05
N THR A 140 2.63 -20.55 2.18
CA THR A 140 4.01 -20.03 2.06
C THR A 140 4.06 -18.56 1.59
N GLU A 141 3.04 -17.76 1.90
CA GLU A 141 2.82 -16.43 1.33
C GLU A 141 2.70 -15.30 2.38
N PHE A 142 3.13 -15.58 3.60
CA PHE A 142 3.05 -14.60 4.67
C PHE A 142 4.42 -14.40 5.31
N ASP A 143 5.25 -13.56 4.70
CA ASP A 143 6.23 -12.85 5.50
C ASP A 143 6.67 -11.52 4.87
N TRP A 144 6.38 -10.43 5.57
CA TRP A 144 6.93 -9.11 5.29
C TRP A 144 8.46 -9.06 5.44
N ASP A 145 9.03 -10.04 6.15
CA ASP A 145 10.43 -10.10 6.53
C ASP A 145 11.31 -10.91 5.57
N MET A 146 10.74 -11.78 4.73
CA MET A 146 11.53 -12.54 3.74
C MET A 146 12.13 -11.67 2.62
N GLU A 147 11.64 -10.44 2.41
CA GLU A 147 12.19 -9.53 1.41
C GLU A 147 13.27 -8.58 1.98
N ARG A 148 13.52 -8.55 3.30
CA ARG A 148 14.67 -7.82 3.89
C ARG A 148 16.01 -8.44 3.53
N HIS A 149 16.06 -9.75 3.31
CA HIS A 149 17.31 -10.49 3.10
C HIS A 149 17.79 -10.54 1.64
N ARG A 150 17.02 -10.00 0.67
CA ARG A 150 17.41 -10.01 -0.74
C ARG A 150 18.01 -8.71 -1.27
N ASP A 151 17.80 -7.58 -0.58
CA ASP A 151 18.20 -6.26 -1.08
C ASP A 151 19.04 -5.49 -0.05
N VAL A 152 20.13 -6.08 0.46
CA VAL A 152 21.28 -5.27 0.90
C VAL A 152 22.09 -4.98 -0.36
N PRO A 153 22.04 -3.77 -0.96
CA PRO A 153 23.08 -3.42 -1.89
C PRO A 153 24.37 -3.43 -1.07
N ASN A 154 25.31 -4.26 -1.50
CA ASN A 154 26.68 -4.24 -1.04
C ASN A 154 27.20 -2.81 -1.33
N ILE A 155 27.12 -1.90 -0.36
CA ILE A 155 27.68 -0.54 -0.48
C ILE A 155 29.19 -0.75 -0.41
N PRO A 156 29.95 -0.55 -1.51
CA PRO A 156 31.39 -0.57 -1.40
C PRO A 156 31.80 0.63 -0.56
N ILE A 157 32.49 0.37 0.56
CA ILE A 157 33.08 1.38 1.42
C ILE A 157 34.25 1.99 0.64
N PHE A 158 33.99 3.09 -0.07
CA PHE A 158 35.03 4.04 -0.42
C PHE A 158 34.59 5.40 0.09
N LEU A 159 35.19 5.80 1.21
CA LEU A 159 35.65 7.14 1.56
C LEU A 159 36.13 7.08 3.03
N LYS A 160 37.44 6.91 3.20
CA LYS A 160 38.22 7.52 4.27
C LYS A 160 39.10 8.57 3.64
#